data_AF-T1B2P8-F1
#
_entry.id   AF-T1B2P8-F1
#
_cell.length_a   1.000
_cell.length_b   1.000
_cell.length_c   1.000
_cell.angle_alpha   90.00
_cell.angle_beta   90.00
_cell.angle_gamma   90.00
#
_symmetry.space_group_name_H-M   'P 1'
#
loop_
_entity.id
_entity.type
_entity.pdbx_description
1 polymer ?
#
loop_
_entity_poly.entity_id
_entity_poly.type
_entity_poly.pdbx_seq_one_letter_code
_entity_poly.pdbx_strand_id
1 'polypeptide(L)'
;HLGATMLAWQGYTYVVAVVVIFLAVVLVVERIRGLDSFGLYVVTLIVGTVGFLMAMPYYYLQGDFGYWFTVPVFLWFGGLLVLLPFLFLRNAPWVVSVPALFLSVLAAAGGLYLYNPAYFSAVLTGQGYFIKSLIYSTVAEAQAPSFDALIVSYGVLTFFLAFAGFALFLYYLYAHRFRREHVFMVIFSLLGIYLPVSAAKFFLLGSPVFALLPAEVVLVGIDRLGLPQMRRNFASRRGPGEPLARPPPLGEAPSRGGGPHPDRAPAPERLVCHGRGHPLQHEGPVQPAGLQLPAAGAEGLSRECHLRLLRRRGDPGGHSHPV
;
A
#
# COMPACT_ATOMS: atom_id res chain seq x y z
N HIS A 1 -9.00 -10.83 -6.12
CA HIS A 1 -8.30 -11.25 -4.89
C HIS A 1 -9.24 -11.79 -3.82
N LEU A 2 -10.30 -11.06 -3.41
CA LEU A 2 -11.24 -11.51 -2.38
C LEU A 2 -11.85 -12.92 -2.64
N GLY A 3 -12.32 -13.20 -3.86
CA GLY A 3 -12.83 -14.53 -4.22
C GLY A 3 -11.78 -15.65 -4.16
N ALA A 4 -10.51 -15.36 -4.47
CA ALA A 4 -9.44 -16.33 -4.34
C ALA A 4 -9.13 -16.63 -2.86
N THR A 5 -9.17 -15.62 -1.99
CA THR A 5 -9.01 -15.81 -0.54
C THR A 5 -10.12 -16.66 0.05
N MET A 6 -11.36 -16.47 -0.39
CA MET A 6 -12.51 -17.29 0.02
C MET A 6 -12.32 -18.76 -0.34
N LEU A 7 -11.84 -19.04 -1.56
CA LEU A 7 -11.59 -20.42 -2.01
C LEU A 7 -10.37 -21.05 -1.33
N ALA A 8 -9.39 -20.25 -0.90
CA ALA A 8 -8.16 -20.73 -0.30
C ALA A 8 -8.28 -20.98 1.21
N TRP A 9 -9.10 -20.20 1.93
CA TRP A 9 -9.13 -20.23 3.39
C TRP A 9 -10.51 -19.87 3.97
N GLN A 10 -11.07 -20.77 4.79
CA GLN A 10 -12.39 -20.60 5.42
C GLN A 10 -12.47 -19.42 6.40
N GLY A 11 -11.34 -18.94 6.94
CA GLY A 11 -11.33 -17.77 7.84
C GLY A 11 -11.46 -16.42 7.13
N TYR A 12 -11.74 -16.39 5.82
CA TYR A 12 -11.93 -15.17 5.04
C TYR A 12 -12.99 -14.21 5.62
N THR A 13 -13.90 -14.71 6.46
CA THR A 13 -14.84 -13.90 7.27
C THR A 13 -14.13 -12.76 8.01
N TYR A 14 -12.89 -12.97 8.43
CA TYR A 14 -12.04 -11.93 9.01
C TYR A 14 -11.82 -10.76 8.05
N VAL A 15 -11.39 -11.06 6.82
CA VAL A 15 -11.11 -10.03 5.80
C VAL A 15 -12.39 -9.26 5.46
N VAL A 16 -13.51 -9.98 5.37
CA VAL A 16 -14.86 -9.41 5.19
C VAL A 16 -15.16 -8.43 6.32
N ALA A 17 -14.99 -8.84 7.58
CA ALA A 17 -15.26 -7.99 8.74
C ALA A 17 -14.35 -6.75 8.78
N VAL A 18 -13.04 -6.90 8.54
CA VAL A 18 -12.09 -5.77 8.49
C VAL A 18 -12.52 -4.74 7.45
N VAL A 19 -12.88 -5.19 6.24
CA VAL A 19 -13.26 -4.27 5.15
C VAL A 19 -14.57 -3.56 5.47
N VAL A 20 -15.56 -4.26 6.03
CA VAL A 20 -16.85 -3.65 6.43
C VAL A 20 -16.65 -2.64 7.55
N ILE A 21 -15.84 -2.96 8.57
CA ILE A 21 -15.50 -2.03 9.67
C ILE A 21 -14.74 -0.83 9.12
N PHE A 22 -13.74 -1.05 8.26
CA PHE A 22 -13.00 0.01 7.60
C PHE A 22 -13.94 0.94 6.83
N LEU A 23 -14.83 0.38 6.01
CA LEU A 23 -15.79 1.16 5.24
C LEU A 23 -16.73 1.95 6.16
N ALA A 24 -17.25 1.34 7.22
CA ALA A 24 -18.11 2.01 8.19
C ALA A 24 -17.41 3.20 8.86
N VAL A 25 -16.18 3.02 9.34
CA VAL A 25 -15.40 4.09 9.98
C VAL A 25 -15.06 5.18 8.97
N VAL A 26 -14.60 4.83 7.77
CA VAL A 26 -14.28 5.81 6.74
C VAL A 26 -15.52 6.61 6.34
N LEU A 27 -16.67 5.98 6.14
CA LEU A 27 -17.91 6.68 5.79
C LEU A 27 -18.34 7.66 6.88
N VAL A 28 -18.21 7.30 8.16
CA VAL A 28 -18.51 8.22 9.27
C VAL A 28 -17.51 9.38 9.31
N VAL A 29 -16.22 9.08 9.17
CA VAL A 29 -15.14 10.08 9.21
C VAL A 29 -15.24 11.06 8.04
N GLU A 30 -15.48 10.58 6.83
CA GLU A 30 -15.65 11.40 5.63
C GLU A 30 -16.92 12.23 5.67
N ARG A 31 -17.99 11.67 6.24
CA ARG A 31 -19.25 12.40 6.46
C ARG A 31 -19.07 13.59 7.38
N ILE A 32 -18.34 13.44 8.49
CA ILE A 32 -18.04 14.56 9.40
C ILE A 32 -17.25 15.66 8.69
N ARG A 33 -16.48 15.30 7.65
CA ARG A 33 -15.67 16.25 6.86
C ARG A 33 -16.32 16.75 5.57
N GLY A 34 -17.53 16.28 5.24
CA GLY A 34 -18.20 16.66 3.99
C GLY A 34 -17.52 16.15 2.72
N LEU A 35 -16.76 15.04 2.79
CA LEU A 35 -16.16 14.40 1.62
C LEU A 35 -17.13 13.38 1.00
N ASP A 36 -17.05 13.19 -0.32
CA ASP A 36 -17.85 12.19 -1.04
C ASP A 36 -17.15 10.82 -1.05
N SER A 37 -17.89 9.81 -0.60
CA SER A 37 -17.44 8.43 -0.42
C SER A 37 -18.15 7.45 -1.36
N PHE A 38 -18.99 7.94 -2.29
CA PHE A 38 -19.79 7.10 -3.18
C PHE A 38 -18.94 6.10 -3.96
N GLY A 39 -17.83 6.55 -4.53
CA GLY A 39 -16.92 5.71 -5.29
C GLY A 39 -16.33 4.55 -4.46
N LEU A 40 -15.99 4.80 -3.19
CA LEU A 40 -15.46 3.76 -2.31
C LEU A 40 -16.51 2.68 -2.04
N TYR A 41 -17.74 3.09 -1.73
CA TYR A 41 -18.86 2.17 -1.51
C TYR A 41 -19.13 1.29 -2.73
N VAL A 42 -19.20 1.88 -3.93
CA VAL A 42 -19.47 1.15 -5.17
C VAL A 42 -18.34 0.17 -5.50
N VAL A 43 -17.08 0.57 -5.32
CA VAL A 43 -15.94 -0.33 -5.51
C VAL A 43 -16.02 -1.50 -4.54
N THR A 44 -16.33 -1.26 -3.25
CA THR A 44 -16.52 -2.34 -2.27
C THR A 44 -17.68 -3.25 -2.68
N LEU A 45 -18.82 -2.71 -3.11
CA LEU A 45 -19.95 -3.50 -3.59
C LEU A 45 -19.55 -4.42 -4.76
N ILE A 46 -18.84 -3.89 -5.77
CA ILE A 46 -18.40 -4.66 -6.94
C ILE A 46 -17.42 -5.75 -6.53
N VAL A 47 -16.38 -5.41 -5.76
CA VAL A 47 -15.33 -6.36 -5.33
C VAL A 47 -15.95 -7.51 -4.52
N GLY A 48 -16.88 -7.21 -3.63
CA GLY A 48 -17.59 -8.21 -2.85
C GLY A 48 -18.50 -9.08 -3.70
N THR A 49 -19.33 -8.46 -4.54
CA THR A 49 -20.27 -9.18 -5.41
C THR A 49 -19.54 -10.17 -6.31
N VAL A 50 -18.49 -9.72 -6.99
CA VAL A 50 -17.67 -10.58 -7.84
C VAL A 50 -16.99 -11.68 -7.02
N GLY A 51 -16.46 -11.35 -5.83
CA GLY A 51 -15.79 -12.32 -4.97
C GLY A 51 -16.72 -13.42 -4.45
N PHE A 52 -17.89 -13.05 -3.93
CA PHE A 52 -18.88 -14.01 -3.43
C PHE A 52 -19.47 -14.87 -4.55
N LEU A 53 -19.77 -14.29 -5.71
CA LEU A 53 -20.25 -15.06 -6.87
C LEU A 53 -19.21 -16.08 -7.35
N MET A 54 -17.92 -15.72 -7.33
CA MET A 54 -16.84 -16.63 -7.68
C MET A 54 -16.70 -17.80 -6.69
N ALA A 55 -16.89 -17.55 -5.39
CA ALA A 55 -16.76 -18.56 -4.34
C ALA A 55 -18.02 -19.42 -4.14
N MET A 56 -19.19 -18.92 -4.52
CA MET A 56 -20.50 -19.57 -4.36
C MET A 56 -20.56 -21.04 -4.81
N PRO A 57 -20.13 -21.43 -6.03
CA PRO A 57 -20.28 -22.81 -6.49
C PRO A 57 -19.50 -23.80 -5.62
N TYR A 58 -18.34 -23.42 -5.10
CA TYR A 58 -17.54 -24.27 -4.23
C TYR A 58 -18.27 -24.58 -2.91
N TYR A 59 -18.78 -23.56 -2.23
CA TYR A 59 -19.48 -23.72 -0.95
C TYR A 59 -20.84 -24.42 -1.08
N TYR A 60 -21.50 -24.27 -2.24
CA TYR A 60 -22.74 -24.98 -2.52
C TYR A 60 -22.48 -26.49 -2.69
N LEU A 61 -21.47 -26.86 -3.46
CA LEU A 61 -21.11 -28.26 -3.71
C LEU A 61 -20.56 -28.97 -2.46
N GLN A 62 -19.83 -28.24 -1.61
CA GLN A 62 -19.25 -28.77 -0.38
C GLN A 62 -20.31 -29.01 0.73
N GLY A 63 -21.53 -28.47 0.59
CA GLY A 63 -22.57 -28.57 1.62
C GLY A 63 -22.40 -27.60 2.80
N ASP A 64 -21.37 -26.75 2.77
CA ASP A 64 -21.00 -25.82 3.84
C ASP A 64 -21.63 -24.42 3.70
N PHE A 65 -22.58 -24.26 2.77
CA PHE A 65 -23.18 -22.97 2.41
C PHE A 65 -23.79 -22.24 3.62
N GLY A 66 -24.53 -22.96 4.46
CA GLY A 66 -25.36 -22.38 5.53
C GLY A 66 -24.57 -21.67 6.64
N TYR A 67 -23.42 -22.21 7.04
CA TYR A 67 -22.62 -21.66 8.15
C TYR A 67 -21.44 -20.82 7.66
N TRP A 68 -20.68 -21.34 6.70
CA TRP A 68 -19.42 -20.74 6.26
C TRP A 68 -19.56 -19.69 5.15
N PHE A 69 -20.67 -19.69 4.41
CA PHE A 69 -20.90 -18.76 3.31
C PHE A 69 -21.98 -17.72 3.64
N THR A 70 -23.11 -18.15 4.20
CA THR A 70 -24.25 -17.26 4.49
C THR A 70 -23.92 -16.14 5.49
N VAL A 71 -23.20 -16.43 6.58
CA VAL A 71 -22.89 -15.40 7.58
C VAL A 71 -21.94 -14.32 7.03
N PRO A 72 -20.85 -14.64 6.32
CA PRO A 72 -20.02 -13.62 5.66
C PRO A 72 -20.77 -12.82 4.59
N VAL A 73 -21.71 -13.45 3.86
CA VAL A 73 -22.59 -12.74 2.92
C VAL A 73 -23.46 -11.72 3.66
N PHE A 74 -24.08 -12.11 4.78
CA PHE A 74 -24.85 -11.17 5.60
C PHE A 74 -23.98 -10.05 6.19
N LEU A 75 -22.77 -10.36 6.65
CA LEU A 75 -21.84 -9.33 7.13
C LEU A 75 -21.48 -8.33 6.03
N TRP A 76 -21.17 -8.81 4.83
CA TRP A 76 -20.79 -7.96 3.71
C TRP A 76 -21.96 -7.15 3.16
N PHE A 77 -23.00 -7.82 2.65
CA PHE A 77 -24.13 -7.16 2.00
C PHE A 77 -25.06 -6.51 3.01
N GLY A 78 -25.27 -7.12 4.18
CA GLY A 78 -26.00 -6.48 5.27
C GLY A 78 -25.24 -5.27 5.82
N GLY A 79 -23.91 -5.35 5.96
CA GLY A 79 -23.08 -4.19 6.30
C GLY A 79 -23.20 -3.06 5.28
N LEU A 80 -23.14 -3.38 3.98
CA LEU A 80 -23.36 -2.41 2.90
C LEU A 80 -24.79 -1.85 2.91
N LEU A 81 -25.79 -2.66 3.22
CA LEU A 81 -27.19 -2.23 3.32
C LEU A 81 -27.38 -1.26 4.49
N VAL A 82 -26.79 -1.55 5.65
CA VAL A 82 -26.77 -0.66 6.82
C VAL A 82 -26.12 0.68 6.49
N LEU A 83 -25.09 0.68 5.64
CA LEU A 83 -24.39 1.88 5.20
C LEU A 83 -25.10 2.59 4.04
N LEU A 84 -26.09 1.95 3.40
CA LEU A 84 -26.79 2.49 2.24
C LEU A 84 -27.46 3.86 2.50
N PRO A 85 -28.11 4.10 3.67
CA PRO A 85 -28.65 5.42 4.00
C PRO A 85 -27.62 6.54 3.97
N PHE A 86 -26.32 6.27 4.22
CA PHE A 86 -25.28 7.30 4.14
C PHE A 86 -25.08 7.82 2.72
N LEU A 87 -25.43 7.04 1.70
CA LEU A 87 -25.35 7.44 0.30
C LEU A 87 -26.56 8.30 -0.08
N PHE A 88 -27.76 7.91 0.37
CA PHE A 88 -28.98 8.70 0.09
C PHE A 88 -29.00 10.02 0.85
N LEU A 89 -28.49 10.04 2.07
CA LEU A 89 -28.38 11.25 2.88
C LEU A 89 -27.17 12.12 2.47
N ARG A 90 -26.64 12.00 1.24
CA ARG A 90 -25.45 12.72 0.76
C ARG A 90 -25.45 14.21 1.10
N ASN A 91 -26.60 14.87 0.98
CA ASN A 91 -26.72 16.32 1.22
C ASN A 91 -27.14 16.69 2.65
N ALA A 92 -27.38 15.70 3.52
CA ALA A 92 -27.80 15.95 4.90
C ALA A 92 -26.59 16.25 5.81
N PRO A 93 -26.77 17.12 6.83
CA PRO A 93 -25.72 17.37 7.82
C PRO A 93 -25.42 16.12 8.65
N TRP A 94 -24.22 16.07 9.22
CA TRP A 94 -23.75 14.91 10.00
C TRP A 94 -24.67 14.55 11.18
N VAL A 95 -25.36 15.55 11.74
CA VAL A 95 -26.35 15.42 12.82
C VAL A 95 -27.53 14.53 12.43
N VAL A 96 -27.87 14.44 11.14
CA VAL A 96 -28.96 13.56 10.65
C VAL A 96 -28.40 12.21 10.21
N SER A 97 -27.25 12.20 9.53
CA SER A 97 -26.70 10.95 9.01
C SER A 97 -26.25 10.00 10.12
N VAL A 98 -25.61 10.48 11.20
CA VAL A 98 -25.13 9.58 12.27
C VAL A 98 -26.28 8.86 13.00
N PRO A 99 -27.36 9.55 13.42
CA PRO A 99 -28.56 8.87 13.93
C PRO A 99 -29.22 7.96 12.89
N ALA A 100 -29.22 8.33 11.60
CA ALA A 100 -29.73 7.45 10.56
C ALA A 100 -28.91 6.16 10.44
N LEU A 101 -27.58 6.19 10.67
CA LEU A 101 -26.77 4.96 10.78
C LEU A 101 -27.25 4.09 11.93
N PHE A 102 -27.47 4.73 13.08
CA PHE A 102 -27.86 4.00 14.27
C PHE A 102 -29.22 3.33 14.06
N LEU A 103 -30.17 4.05 13.45
CA LEU A 103 -31.46 3.50 13.08
C LEU A 103 -31.35 2.39 12.03
N SER A 104 -30.45 2.51 11.04
CA SER A 104 -30.27 1.44 10.04
C SER A 104 -29.62 0.20 10.63
N VAL A 105 -28.66 0.36 11.55
CA VAL A 105 -28.08 -0.75 12.33
C VAL A 105 -29.16 -1.43 13.16
N LEU A 106 -29.99 -0.67 13.89
CA LEU A 106 -31.09 -1.23 14.69
C LEU A 106 -32.12 -1.95 13.82
N ALA A 107 -32.49 -1.36 12.68
CA ALA A 107 -33.44 -1.97 11.74
C ALA A 107 -32.88 -3.26 11.14
N ALA A 108 -31.60 -3.28 10.75
CA ALA A 108 -30.95 -4.48 10.23
C ALA A 108 -30.80 -5.57 11.31
N ALA A 109 -30.42 -5.19 12.53
CA ALA A 109 -30.33 -6.09 13.67
C ALA A 109 -31.70 -6.69 14.03
N GLY A 110 -32.74 -5.87 14.13
CA GLY A 110 -34.11 -6.30 14.38
C GLY A 110 -34.66 -7.17 13.25
N GLY A 111 -34.43 -6.79 12.00
CA GLY A 111 -34.81 -7.57 10.82
C GLY A 111 -34.13 -8.95 10.79
N LEU A 112 -32.84 -9.02 11.12
CA LEU A 112 -32.12 -10.28 11.19
C LEU A 112 -32.60 -11.17 12.34
N TYR A 113 -32.91 -10.56 13.50
CA TYR A 113 -33.48 -11.28 14.64
C TYR A 113 -34.84 -11.91 14.30
N LEU A 114 -35.71 -11.17 13.61
CA LEU A 114 -37.02 -11.67 13.17
C LEU A 114 -36.91 -12.74 12.06
N TYR A 115 -35.94 -12.61 11.16
CA TYR A 115 -35.72 -13.57 10.09
C TYR A 115 -35.15 -14.89 10.62
N ASN A 116 -34.05 -14.82 11.37
CA ASN A 116 -33.45 -15.99 12.00
C ASN A 116 -32.57 -15.60 13.20
N PRO A 117 -32.97 -15.96 14.44
CA PRO A 117 -32.22 -15.61 15.64
C PRO A 117 -30.84 -16.28 15.70
N ALA A 118 -30.63 -17.40 15.00
CA ALA A 118 -29.33 -18.07 14.93
C ALA A 118 -28.33 -17.28 14.06
N TYR A 119 -28.76 -16.63 12.98
CA TYR A 119 -27.88 -15.76 12.19
C TYR A 119 -27.59 -14.45 12.93
N PHE A 120 -28.58 -13.91 13.65
CA PHE A 120 -28.37 -12.76 14.52
C PHE A 120 -27.31 -13.03 15.59
N SER A 121 -27.43 -14.15 16.32
CA SER A 121 -26.43 -14.54 17.32
C SER A 121 -25.08 -14.84 16.69
N ALA A 122 -25.03 -15.46 15.50
CA ALA A 122 -23.78 -15.70 14.79
C ALA A 122 -23.08 -14.40 14.35
N VAL A 123 -23.81 -13.38 13.90
CA VAL A 123 -23.22 -12.08 13.54
C VAL A 123 -22.69 -11.36 14.79
N LEU A 124 -23.46 -11.34 15.89
CA LEU A 124 -23.06 -10.67 17.14
C LEU A 124 -21.91 -11.36 17.86
N THR A 125 -21.94 -12.69 17.94
CA THR A 125 -20.87 -13.49 18.56
C THR A 125 -19.64 -13.60 17.65
N GLY A 126 -19.75 -13.16 16.40
CA GLY A 126 -18.78 -13.36 15.34
C GLY A 126 -18.50 -14.85 15.14
N GLN A 127 -19.52 -15.69 14.94
CA GLN A 127 -19.43 -17.15 14.79
C GLN A 127 -18.71 -17.86 15.95
N GLY A 128 -18.87 -17.35 17.18
CA GLY A 128 -18.21 -17.90 18.37
C GLY A 128 -16.75 -17.49 18.57
N TYR A 129 -16.23 -16.55 17.76
CA TYR A 129 -14.88 -16.00 17.97
C TYR A 129 -14.81 -15.01 19.13
N PHE A 130 -15.88 -14.27 19.42
CA PHE A 130 -15.89 -13.26 20.50
C PHE A 130 -16.55 -13.75 21.80
N ILE A 131 -17.38 -14.80 21.73
CA ILE A 131 -18.04 -15.40 22.89
C ILE A 131 -17.61 -16.87 22.99
N LYS A 132 -16.79 -17.17 24.01
CA LYS A 132 -16.17 -18.50 24.21
C LYS A 132 -17.21 -19.51 24.71
N SER A 133 -17.28 -20.68 24.06
CA SER A 133 -18.03 -21.85 24.59
C SER A 133 -17.08 -22.83 25.31
N LEU A 134 -17.63 -23.69 26.16
CA LEU A 134 -16.87 -24.65 26.99
C LEU A 134 -16.00 -25.65 26.19
N ILE A 135 -16.34 -25.90 24.92
CA ILE A 135 -15.53 -26.74 24.01
C ILE A 135 -14.36 -25.94 23.42
N TYR A 136 -14.53 -24.62 23.22
CA TYR A 136 -13.43 -23.76 22.78
C TYR A 136 -12.37 -23.55 23.87
N SER A 137 -12.72 -23.66 25.15
CA SER A 137 -11.76 -23.54 26.26
C SER A 137 -10.76 -24.70 26.38
N THR A 138 -11.07 -25.89 25.86
CA THR A 138 -10.23 -27.08 25.98
C THR A 138 -9.25 -27.27 24.81
N VAL A 139 -9.43 -26.53 23.71
CA VAL A 139 -8.51 -26.58 22.56
C VAL A 139 -7.42 -25.53 22.74
N ALA A 140 -6.16 -25.99 22.86
CA ALA A 140 -5.00 -25.13 23.08
C ALA A 140 -4.85 -24.02 22.03
N GLU A 141 -5.23 -24.29 20.77
CA GLU A 141 -5.14 -23.33 19.65
C GLU A 141 -6.20 -22.21 19.69
N ALA A 142 -7.30 -22.42 20.40
CA ALA A 142 -8.37 -21.44 20.57
C ALA A 142 -8.14 -20.52 21.79
N GLN A 143 -7.14 -20.84 22.62
CA GLN A 143 -6.80 -20.00 23.77
C GLN A 143 -6.02 -18.76 23.35
N ALA A 144 -6.18 -17.71 24.16
CA ALA A 144 -5.34 -16.54 24.05
C ALA A 144 -3.91 -16.95 24.41
N PRO A 145 -2.92 -16.70 23.54
CA PRO A 145 -1.53 -16.94 23.86
C PRO A 145 -1.12 -16.10 25.08
N SER A 146 -0.18 -16.62 25.86
CA SER A 146 0.44 -15.83 26.92
C SER A 146 1.27 -14.68 26.32
N PHE A 147 1.40 -13.59 27.05
CA PHE A 147 2.01 -12.36 26.55
C PHE A 147 3.50 -12.54 26.19
N ASP A 148 4.21 -13.33 26.98
CA ASP A 148 5.58 -13.78 26.73
C ASP A 148 5.69 -14.57 25.42
N ALA A 149 4.75 -15.48 25.14
CA ALA A 149 4.72 -16.23 23.89
C ALA A 149 4.52 -15.31 22.68
N LEU A 150 3.68 -14.28 22.79
CA LEU A 150 3.49 -13.29 21.72
C LEU A 150 4.78 -12.51 21.43
N ILE A 151 5.45 -12.00 22.47
CA ILE A 151 6.69 -11.23 22.33
C ILE A 151 7.78 -12.07 21.67
N VAL A 152 7.98 -13.31 22.14
CA VAL A 152 9.02 -14.19 21.61
C VAL A 152 8.70 -14.59 20.17
N SER A 153 7.44 -14.87 19.85
CA SER A 153 7.05 -15.38 18.54
C SER A 153 7.14 -14.33 17.42
N TYR A 154 6.82 -13.05 17.70
CA TYR A 154 7.01 -11.98 16.71
C TYR A 154 8.44 -11.41 16.70
N GLY A 155 9.20 -11.65 17.77
CA GLY A 155 10.50 -11.04 18.03
C GLY A 155 10.37 -9.83 18.96
N VAL A 156 11.27 -9.77 19.95
CA VAL A 156 11.23 -8.73 21.01
C VAL A 156 11.26 -7.33 20.39
N LEU A 157 12.21 -7.08 19.48
CA LEU A 157 12.40 -5.77 18.87
C LEU A 157 11.22 -5.36 17.98
N THR A 158 10.79 -6.24 17.09
CA THR A 158 9.68 -6.04 16.15
C THR A 158 8.36 -5.83 16.88
N PHE A 159 8.12 -6.57 17.97
CA PHE A 159 6.94 -6.40 18.82
C PHE A 159 6.86 -4.98 19.39
N PHE A 160 7.92 -4.48 20.03
CA PHE A 160 7.90 -3.12 20.59
C PHE A 160 7.92 -2.03 19.51
N LEU A 161 8.66 -2.22 18.42
CA LEU A 161 8.62 -1.28 17.28
C LEU A 161 7.25 -1.21 16.62
N ALA A 162 6.46 -2.29 16.65
CA ALA A 162 5.11 -2.27 16.09
C ALA A 162 4.22 -1.27 16.85
N PHE A 163 4.31 -1.20 18.18
CA PHE A 163 3.59 -0.20 18.96
C PHE A 163 4.06 1.23 18.67
N ALA A 164 5.38 1.43 18.49
CA ALA A 164 5.91 2.72 18.06
C ALA A 164 5.39 3.12 16.68
N GLY A 165 5.33 2.18 15.73
CA GLY A 165 4.76 2.39 14.40
C GLY A 165 3.27 2.68 14.43
N PHE A 166 2.52 1.99 15.30
CA PHE A 166 1.11 2.27 15.51
C PHE A 166 0.89 3.70 16.03
N ALA A 167 1.67 4.11 17.04
CA ALA A 167 1.63 5.48 17.56
C ALA A 167 1.99 6.52 16.48
N LEU A 168 2.94 6.19 15.60
CA LEU A 168 3.31 7.04 14.47
C LEU A 168 2.17 7.20 13.45
N PHE A 169 1.47 6.11 13.09
CA PHE A 169 0.29 6.21 12.23
C PHE A 169 -0.84 6.98 12.88
N LEU A 170 -1.01 6.88 14.20
CA LEU A 170 -1.97 7.70 14.94
C LEU A 170 -1.60 9.19 14.87
N TYR A 171 -0.31 9.51 15.00
CA TYR A 171 0.21 10.86 14.78
C TYR A 171 -0.03 11.33 13.33
N TYR A 172 0.24 10.49 12.33
CA TYR A 172 -0.03 10.84 10.92
C TYR A 172 -1.51 11.06 10.64
N LEU A 173 -2.38 10.28 11.26
CA LEU A 173 -3.82 10.45 11.16
C LEU A 173 -4.26 11.83 11.66
N TYR A 174 -3.74 12.24 12.82
CA TYR A 174 -4.00 13.56 13.40
C TYR A 174 -3.36 14.70 12.56
N ALA A 175 -2.08 14.58 12.22
CA ALA A 175 -1.32 15.63 11.54
C ALA A 175 -1.76 15.85 10.09
N HIS A 176 -2.10 14.78 9.36
CA HIS A 176 -2.44 14.85 7.93
C HIS A 176 -3.94 14.81 7.67
N ARG A 177 -4.76 15.36 8.58
CA ARG A 177 -6.21 15.52 8.37
C ARG A 177 -6.93 14.22 7.98
N PHE A 178 -6.51 13.08 8.54
CA PHE A 178 -7.15 11.76 8.38
C PHE A 178 -7.39 11.35 6.91
N ARG A 179 -6.32 11.27 6.13
CA ARG A 179 -6.39 10.64 4.79
C ARG A 179 -6.78 9.16 4.90
N ARG A 180 -7.40 8.65 3.83
CA ARG A 180 -7.97 7.28 3.76
C ARG A 180 -6.91 6.21 4.06
N GLU A 181 -5.68 6.42 3.60
CA GLU A 181 -4.58 5.46 3.75
C GLU A 181 -4.18 5.32 5.23
N HIS A 182 -4.15 6.43 5.96
CA HIS A 182 -3.83 6.43 7.40
C HIS A 182 -4.97 5.82 8.22
N VAL A 183 -6.23 6.08 7.86
CA VAL A 183 -7.39 5.43 8.51
C VAL A 183 -7.33 3.91 8.31
N PHE A 184 -7.05 3.47 7.08
CA PHE A 184 -6.88 2.06 6.77
C PHE A 184 -5.79 1.43 7.63
N MET A 185 -4.60 2.04 7.68
CA MET A 185 -3.48 1.50 8.46
C MET A 185 -3.81 1.43 9.95
N VAL A 186 -4.42 2.46 10.54
CA VAL A 186 -4.80 2.43 11.97
C VAL A 186 -5.79 1.32 12.27
N ILE A 187 -6.83 1.14 11.44
CA ILE A 187 -7.83 0.08 11.62
C ILE A 187 -7.19 -1.29 11.42
N PHE A 188 -6.42 -1.46 10.34
CA PHE A 188 -5.71 -2.69 10.03
C PHE A 188 -4.76 -3.10 11.17
N SER A 189 -4.01 -2.15 11.73
CA SER A 189 -3.13 -2.38 12.87
C SER A 189 -3.90 -2.72 14.15
N LEU A 190 -4.99 -2.00 14.45
CA LEU A 190 -5.78 -2.26 15.65
C LEU A 190 -6.37 -3.68 15.61
N LEU A 191 -6.98 -4.08 14.51
CA LEU A 191 -7.53 -5.43 14.36
C LEU A 191 -6.44 -6.49 14.28
N GLY A 192 -5.34 -6.24 13.57
CA GLY A 192 -4.25 -7.21 13.44
C GLY A 192 -3.41 -7.39 14.71
N ILE A 193 -3.41 -6.44 15.64
CA ILE A 193 -2.86 -6.62 16.99
C ILE A 193 -3.87 -7.34 17.89
N TYR A 194 -5.16 -6.97 17.83
CA TYR A 194 -6.20 -7.53 18.69
C TYR A 194 -6.43 -9.04 18.49
N LEU A 195 -6.40 -9.51 17.25
CA LEU A 195 -6.69 -10.91 16.94
C LEU A 195 -5.69 -11.93 17.51
N PRO A 196 -4.37 -11.79 17.29
CA PRO A 196 -3.41 -12.73 17.85
C PRO A 196 -3.38 -12.69 19.39
N VAL A 197 -3.75 -11.57 20.00
CA VAL A 197 -3.95 -11.46 21.45
C VAL A 197 -5.18 -12.27 21.91
N SER A 198 -6.21 -12.34 21.07
CA SER A 198 -7.48 -13.00 21.42
C SER A 198 -7.45 -14.52 21.24
N ALA A 199 -6.77 -15.03 20.21
CA ALA A 199 -6.64 -16.48 19.98
C ALA A 199 -5.36 -16.84 19.18
N ALA A 200 -4.71 -17.94 19.58
CA ALA A 200 -3.44 -18.40 19.00
C ALA A 200 -3.52 -18.72 17.50
N LYS A 201 -4.65 -19.28 17.03
CA LYS A 201 -4.88 -19.55 15.60
C LYS A 201 -4.79 -18.33 14.67
N PHE A 202 -4.84 -17.11 15.23
CA PHE A 202 -4.72 -15.88 14.46
C PHE A 202 -3.30 -15.30 14.38
N PHE A 203 -2.31 -16.03 14.88
CA PHE A 203 -0.92 -15.59 14.89
C PHE A 203 -0.42 -15.15 13.50
N LEU A 204 -0.72 -15.94 12.45
CA LEU A 204 -0.31 -15.63 11.08
C LEU A 204 -1.03 -14.41 10.48
N LEU A 205 -2.20 -14.05 11.00
CA LEU A 205 -2.94 -12.86 10.54
C LEU A 205 -2.34 -11.56 11.11
N GLY A 206 -1.70 -11.64 12.27
CA GLY A 206 -0.99 -10.51 12.89
C GLY A 206 0.36 -10.23 12.24
N SER A 207 1.02 -11.25 11.69
CA SER A 207 2.34 -11.14 11.04
C SER A 207 2.50 -9.95 10.07
N PRO A 208 1.59 -9.68 9.11
CA PRO A 208 1.74 -8.53 8.22
C PRO A 208 1.73 -7.18 8.97
N VAL A 209 0.97 -7.05 10.07
CA VAL A 209 0.97 -5.84 10.90
C VAL A 209 2.30 -5.70 11.65
N PHE A 210 2.78 -6.78 12.26
CA PHE A 210 4.07 -6.81 12.96
C PHE A 210 5.28 -6.73 12.01
N ALA A 211 5.08 -6.83 10.69
CA ALA A 211 6.09 -6.54 9.69
C ALA A 211 6.03 -5.08 9.20
N LEU A 212 4.83 -4.58 8.87
CA LEU A 212 4.64 -3.25 8.29
C LEU A 212 4.89 -2.12 9.29
N LEU A 213 4.43 -2.25 10.53
CA LEU A 213 4.56 -1.19 11.54
C LEU A 213 6.02 -0.91 11.91
N PRO A 214 6.86 -1.91 12.24
CA PRO A 214 8.29 -1.68 12.47
C PRO A 214 9.00 -1.15 11.23
N ALA A 215 8.63 -1.61 10.03
CA ALA A 215 9.23 -1.15 8.79
C ALA A 215 9.06 0.36 8.62
N GLU A 216 7.88 0.91 8.90
CA GLU A 216 7.64 2.35 8.84
C GLU A 216 8.51 3.13 9.84
N VAL A 217 8.66 2.62 11.08
CA VAL A 217 9.54 3.26 12.08
C VAL A 217 10.99 3.28 11.61
N VAL A 218 11.47 2.17 11.04
CA VAL A 218 12.82 2.07 10.51
C VAL A 218 13.01 3.02 9.32
N LEU A 219 12.03 3.11 8.40
CA LEU A 219 12.09 4.02 7.24
C LEU A 219 12.16 5.48 7.69
N VAL A 220 11.32 5.89 8.64
CA VAL A 220 11.36 7.25 9.20
C VAL A 220 12.69 7.51 9.92
N GLY A 221 13.22 6.52 10.62
CA GLY A 221 14.56 6.59 11.22
C GLY A 221 15.65 6.81 10.17
N ILE A 222 15.61 6.07 9.06
CA ILE A 222 16.57 6.18 7.95
C ILE A 222 16.50 7.57 7.30
N ASP A 223 15.30 8.08 7.07
CA ASP A 223 15.09 9.40 6.46
C ASP A 223 15.55 10.54 7.38
N ARG A 224 15.30 10.42 8.70
CA ARG A 224 15.78 11.39 9.70
C ARG A 224 17.30 11.41 9.82
N LEU A 225 17.97 10.27 9.63
CA LEU A 225 19.43 10.16 9.65
C LEU A 225 20.09 10.63 8.33
N GLY A 226 19.31 10.95 7.29
CA GLY A 226 19.85 11.42 6.01
C GLY A 226 20.69 10.37 5.27
N LEU A 227 20.57 9.09 5.62
CA LEU A 227 21.31 7.97 5.02
C LEU A 227 21.19 7.90 3.48
N PRO A 228 20.04 8.19 2.86
CA PRO A 228 19.94 8.24 1.40
C PRO A 228 20.79 9.35 0.77
N GLN A 229 20.91 10.50 1.45
CA GLN A 229 21.73 11.63 1.00
C GLN A 229 23.20 11.31 1.16
N MET A 230 23.58 10.70 2.29
CA MET A 230 24.92 10.20 2.54
C MET A 230 25.34 9.20 1.45
N ARG A 231 24.49 8.20 1.14
CA ARG A 231 24.76 7.22 0.07
C ARG A 231 24.99 7.89 -1.29
N ARG A 232 24.18 8.88 -1.66
CA ARG A 232 24.34 9.63 -2.92
C ARG A 232 25.65 10.40 -2.95
N ASN A 233 26.02 11.05 -1.85
CA ASN A 233 27.28 11.80 -1.74
C ASN A 233 28.51 10.88 -1.79
N PHE A 234 28.44 9.68 -1.22
CA PHE A 234 29.50 8.68 -1.36
C PHE A 234 29.57 8.08 -2.76
N ALA A 235 28.42 7.82 -3.39
CA ALA A 235 28.37 7.31 -4.77
C ALA A 235 28.91 8.33 -5.78
N SER A 236 28.65 9.63 -5.60
CA SER A 236 29.23 10.67 -6.45
C SER A 236 30.74 10.88 -6.22
N ARG A 237 31.27 10.44 -5.06
CA ARG A 237 32.72 10.49 -4.74
C ARG A 237 33.48 9.25 -5.19
N ARG A 238 32.82 8.11 -5.38
CA ARG A 238 33.36 7.04 -6.23
C ARG A 238 33.28 7.56 -7.67
N GLY A 239 34.39 8.08 -8.18
CA GLY A 239 34.50 8.46 -9.59
C GLY A 239 34.04 7.32 -10.51
N PRO A 240 33.67 7.61 -11.77
CA PRO A 240 33.30 6.57 -12.72
C PRO A 240 34.42 5.53 -12.70
N GLY A 241 34.06 4.28 -12.36
CA GLY A 241 35.00 3.17 -12.39
C GLY A 241 35.72 3.22 -13.72
N GLU A 242 37.04 3.28 -13.68
CA GLU A 242 37.89 3.27 -14.85
C GLU A 242 37.37 2.18 -15.79
N PRO A 243 37.00 2.52 -17.05
CA PRO A 243 36.54 1.51 -17.97
C PRO A 243 37.67 0.49 -18.07
N LEU A 244 37.39 -0.76 -17.65
CA LEU A 244 38.31 -1.88 -17.84
C LEU A 244 38.80 -1.80 -19.28
N ALA A 245 40.09 -1.46 -19.43
CA ALA A 245 40.73 -1.38 -20.73
C ALA A 245 40.43 -2.70 -21.44
N ARG A 246 39.81 -2.62 -22.62
CA ARG A 246 39.63 -3.80 -23.47
C ARG A 246 41.00 -4.46 -23.60
N PRO A 247 41.13 -5.78 -23.34
CA PRO A 247 42.40 -6.44 -23.56
C PRO A 247 42.83 -6.20 -25.01
N PRO A 248 44.10 -5.88 -25.26
CA PRO A 248 44.58 -5.66 -26.62
C PRO A 248 44.33 -6.91 -27.46
N PRO A 249 44.01 -6.75 -28.76
CA PRO A 249 43.81 -7.90 -29.64
C PRO A 249 45.09 -8.74 -29.67
N LEU A 250 44.94 -10.06 -29.49
CA LEU A 250 46.02 -11.03 -29.63
C LEU A 250 46.51 -11.02 -31.09
N GLY A 251 47.54 -10.21 -31.35
CA GLY A 251 48.24 -10.13 -32.62
C GLY A 251 49.70 -10.52 -32.45
N GLU A 252 50.00 -11.71 -32.95
CA GLU A 252 51.25 -12.17 -33.58
C GLU A 252 52.60 -11.99 -32.85
N ALA A 253 53.29 -13.14 -32.73
CA ALA A 253 54.61 -13.30 -32.13
C ALA A 253 55.70 -12.52 -32.88
N PRO A 254 56.71 -11.95 -32.18
CA PRO A 254 57.77 -11.19 -32.84
C PRO A 254 58.83 -12.13 -33.45
N SER A 255 58.98 -12.06 -34.78
CA SER A 255 60.12 -12.61 -35.51
C SER A 255 61.37 -11.77 -35.27
N ARG A 256 62.49 -12.45 -34.96
CA ARG A 256 63.84 -11.91 -34.78
C ARG A 256 64.31 -11.11 -36.01
N GLY A 257 65.01 -9.99 -35.76
CA GLY A 257 66.16 -9.58 -36.58
C GLY A 257 66.28 -8.10 -36.93
N GLY A 258 67.32 -7.45 -36.40
CA GLY A 258 68.24 -6.64 -37.21
C GLY A 258 68.11 -5.11 -37.22
N GLY A 259 69.09 -4.44 -36.58
CA GLY A 259 69.80 -3.30 -37.18
C GLY A 259 69.26 -1.87 -36.94
N PRO A 260 70.10 -0.83 -37.11
CA PRO A 260 70.23 0.24 -36.10
C PRO A 260 69.70 1.64 -36.51
N HIS A 261 69.56 2.50 -35.48
CA HIS A 261 69.56 3.99 -35.39
C HIS A 261 70.34 4.74 -36.50
N PRO A 262 70.20 6.09 -36.73
CA PRO A 262 69.64 7.16 -35.88
C PRO A 262 68.88 8.33 -36.59
N ASP A 263 68.57 9.37 -35.79
CA ASP A 263 68.60 10.81 -36.12
C ASP A 263 67.31 11.67 -36.29
N ARG A 264 67.24 12.66 -35.37
CA ARG A 264 66.78 14.07 -35.48
C ARG A 264 65.32 14.47 -35.18
N ALA A 265 65.22 15.43 -34.26
CA ALA A 265 64.09 16.33 -33.94
C ALA A 265 64.11 17.60 -34.84
N PRO A 266 63.37 18.72 -34.59
CA PRO A 266 62.12 18.98 -33.83
C PRO A 266 61.07 19.91 -34.55
N ALA A 267 59.80 19.91 -34.07
CA ALA A 267 58.76 21.00 -34.01
C ALA A 267 58.44 21.90 -35.26
N PRO A 268 57.42 22.82 -35.33
CA PRO A 268 56.46 23.32 -34.31
C PRO A 268 54.98 23.58 -34.74
N GLU A 269 54.17 24.00 -33.76
CA GLU A 269 52.98 24.90 -33.70
C GLU A 269 52.01 25.17 -34.89
N ARG A 270 50.69 25.15 -34.57
CA ARG A 270 49.63 26.19 -34.79
C ARG A 270 48.27 25.59 -34.32
N LEU A 271 47.51 26.07 -33.32
CA LEU A 271 46.78 27.33 -33.07
C LEU A 271 45.53 27.54 -33.97
N VAL A 272 44.36 27.70 -33.31
CA VAL A 272 43.19 28.58 -33.61
C VAL A 272 41.79 27.91 -33.56
N CYS A 273 40.88 28.64 -32.90
CA CYS A 273 39.49 28.35 -32.54
C CYS A 273 38.43 28.86 -33.55
N HIS A 274 37.16 28.53 -33.21
CA HIS A 274 35.87 29.22 -33.47
C HIS A 274 34.98 28.83 -34.66
N GLY A 275 33.67 28.74 -34.38
CA GLY A 275 32.61 29.13 -35.34
C GLY A 275 31.27 28.40 -35.21
N ARG A 276 30.21 29.14 -34.81
CA ARG A 276 28.79 28.76 -34.90
C ARG A 276 28.31 28.64 -36.36
N GLY A 277 27.31 27.79 -36.62
CA GLY A 277 26.49 27.85 -37.85
C GLY A 277 25.32 26.86 -37.85
N HIS A 278 24.10 27.39 -37.95
CA HIS A 278 22.81 26.71 -38.17
C HIS A 278 22.55 26.60 -39.71
N PRO A 279 21.37 26.10 -40.18
CA PRO A 279 21.00 24.73 -40.54
C PRO A 279 20.89 24.49 -42.07
N LEU A 280 20.74 23.25 -42.54
CA LEU A 280 20.24 22.97 -43.91
C LEU A 280 19.30 21.74 -43.93
N GLN A 281 18.21 21.92 -44.69
CA GLN A 281 17.16 20.97 -45.04
C GLN A 281 17.65 19.95 -46.09
N HIS A 282 17.10 18.72 -46.09
CA HIS A 282 16.31 18.17 -47.22
C HIS A 282 15.86 16.70 -46.99
N GLU A 283 14.60 16.46 -47.37
CA GLU A 283 13.99 15.24 -47.95
C GLU A 283 13.71 13.98 -47.10
N GLY A 284 12.42 13.57 -47.08
CA GLY A 284 11.92 12.24 -46.65
C GLY A 284 11.70 11.31 -47.86
N PRO A 285 10.77 10.33 -47.84
CA PRO A 285 10.25 9.51 -46.73
C PRO A 285 10.26 8.00 -47.06
N VAL A 286 10.47 7.08 -46.09
CA VAL A 286 10.00 5.67 -46.18
C VAL A 286 9.67 5.13 -44.78
N GLN A 287 8.51 4.48 -44.69
CA GLN A 287 7.81 3.87 -43.56
C GLN A 287 8.60 2.85 -42.72
N PRO A 288 8.24 2.64 -41.43
CA PRO A 288 8.45 1.37 -40.77
C PRO A 288 7.16 0.69 -40.29
N ALA A 289 7.32 -0.61 -40.10
CA ALA A 289 6.38 -1.59 -39.59
C ALA A 289 6.04 -1.43 -38.09
N GLY A 290 5.00 -2.15 -37.65
CA GLY A 290 5.01 -2.81 -36.34
C GLY A 290 4.17 -2.17 -35.23
N LEU A 291 2.98 -2.76 -35.03
CA LEU A 291 2.47 -3.26 -33.74
C LEU A 291 3.03 -2.64 -32.44
N GLN A 292 2.24 -1.86 -31.69
CA GLN A 292 2.34 -1.75 -30.22
C GLN A 292 1.11 -1.08 -29.58
N LEU A 293 0.55 -1.76 -28.56
CA LEU A 293 -0.50 -1.27 -27.66
C LEU A 293 0.02 -0.17 -26.71
N PRO A 294 -0.82 0.77 -26.22
CA PRO A 294 -0.37 1.81 -25.31
C PRO A 294 -0.34 1.33 -23.85
N ALA A 295 0.84 1.45 -23.23
CA ALA A 295 1.04 1.37 -21.79
C ALA A 295 0.78 2.74 -21.14
N ALA A 296 -0.39 2.91 -20.50
CA ALA A 296 -0.70 4.08 -19.68
C ALA A 296 -0.33 3.81 -18.21
N GLY A 297 0.79 4.38 -17.74
CA GLY A 297 1.19 4.20 -16.35
C GLY A 297 2.59 4.69 -15.96
N ALA A 298 3.09 5.78 -16.55
CA ALA A 298 4.40 6.34 -16.15
C ALA A 298 4.53 7.88 -16.21
N GLU A 299 3.49 8.61 -16.61
CA GLU A 299 3.60 10.08 -16.82
C GLU A 299 3.32 10.94 -15.57
N GLY A 300 2.82 10.35 -14.48
CA GLY A 300 2.44 11.10 -13.27
C GLY A 300 3.63 11.57 -12.40
N LEU A 301 4.70 10.79 -12.33
CA LEU A 301 5.83 11.08 -11.44
C LEU A 301 6.89 12.05 -12.02
N SER A 302 6.91 12.23 -13.35
CA SER A 302 7.89 13.10 -14.02
C SER A 302 7.54 14.59 -13.88
N ARG A 303 6.24 14.93 -13.87
CA ARG A 303 5.78 16.33 -13.78
C ARG A 303 6.02 16.97 -12.42
N GLU A 304 5.92 16.21 -11.32
CA GLU A 304 6.20 16.75 -9.98
C GLU A 304 7.69 17.01 -9.71
N CYS A 305 8.58 16.25 -10.35
CA CYS A 305 10.02 16.45 -10.23
C CYS A 305 10.48 17.70 -10.99
N HIS A 306 9.87 17.98 -12.15
CA HIS A 306 10.19 19.15 -12.97
C HIS A 306 9.70 20.48 -12.35
N LEU A 307 8.56 20.47 -11.65
CA LEU A 307 8.02 21.65 -10.96
C LEU A 307 8.81 22.04 -9.70
N ARG A 308 9.40 21.06 -8.99
CA ARG A 308 10.26 21.35 -7.82
C ARG A 308 11.64 21.90 -8.20
N LEU A 309 12.16 21.57 -9.37
CA LEU A 309 13.43 22.09 -9.87
C LEU A 309 13.34 23.54 -10.35
N LEU A 310 12.19 23.96 -10.90
CA LEU A 310 11.97 25.34 -11.32
C LEU A 310 11.76 26.32 -10.14
N ARG A 311 11.29 25.82 -8.99
CA ARG A 311 11.15 26.63 -7.76
C ARG A 311 12.47 26.86 -7.01
N ARG A 312 13.53 26.13 -7.37
CA ARG A 312 14.84 26.15 -6.66
C ARG A 312 15.94 26.90 -7.42
N ARG A 313 15.62 27.52 -8.57
CA ARG A 313 16.58 28.22 -9.46
C ARG A 313 16.32 29.73 -9.62
N GLY A 314 15.49 30.33 -8.78
CA GLY A 314 15.41 31.80 -8.63
C GLY A 314 16.29 32.24 -7.47
N ASP A 315 17.53 32.59 -7.76
CA ASP A 315 18.50 33.20 -6.83
C ASP A 315 18.43 34.76 -6.97
N PRO A 316 19.28 35.58 -6.33
CA PRO A 316 18.93 36.42 -5.19
C PRO A 316 19.09 37.94 -5.47
N GLY A 317 18.56 38.78 -4.58
CA GLY A 317 19.13 40.10 -4.23
C GLY A 317 19.11 41.23 -5.26
N GLY A 318 18.33 42.28 -4.98
CA GLY A 318 18.47 43.59 -5.64
C GLY A 318 17.56 44.66 -5.02
N HIS A 319 18.13 45.48 -4.13
CA HIS A 319 17.51 46.66 -3.53
C HIS A 319 17.06 47.70 -4.56
N SER A 320 15.88 48.29 -4.38
CA SER A 320 15.62 49.76 -4.41
C SER A 320 14.12 50.06 -4.29
N HIS A 321 13.73 50.69 -3.18
CA HIS A 321 12.68 51.73 -3.17
C HIS A 321 13.31 53.07 -3.61
N PRO A 322 12.58 54.17 -3.90
CA PRO A 322 11.14 54.44 -3.70
C PRO A 322 10.43 55.09 -4.92
N VAL A 323 9.09 55.18 -4.88
CA VAL A 323 8.21 56.38 -4.88
C VAL A 323 6.77 55.86 -4.76
#